data_AF-A0A379AHZ4-F1
#
_entry.id   AF-A0A379AHZ4-F1
#
_cell.length_a   1.000
_cell.length_b   1.000
_cell.length_c   1.000
_cell.angle_alpha   90.00
_cell.angle_beta   90.00
_cell.angle_gamma   90.00
#
_symmetry.space_group_name_H-M   'P 1'
#
loop_
_entity.id
_entity.type
_entity.pdbx_description
1 polymer ?
#
loop_
_entity_poly.entity_id
_entity_poly.type
_entity_poly.pdbx_seq_one_letter_code
_entity_poly.pdbx_strand_id
1 'polypeptide(L)'
;MAIYTEFEENIQILDEDDMLAWCRWNIELAQQAGLPQPEADFWPELIKEGVRYSGDQETLPLCPRWLQRQMRESALMGDELNAEALRDALEARLWRENYLNERMRDEILLRQILIETEGEVVGQINGLSVVEYPGHPRAWGRSIAYYLRGTSRRWRIHGYRA
;
A
#
# COMPACT_ATOMS: atom_id res chain seq x y z
N MET A 1 3.02 -16.83 35.88
CA MET A 1 1.85 -17.02 35.00
C MET A 1 1.80 -15.83 34.07
N ALA A 2 1.90 -16.02 32.76
CA ALA A 2 1.59 -14.95 31.80
C ALA A 2 0.07 -14.97 31.58
N ILE A 3 -0.59 -13.84 31.85
CA ILE A 3 -1.99 -13.65 31.49
C ILE A 3 -2.02 -13.38 30.00
N TYR A 4 -2.88 -14.09 29.26
CA TYR A 4 -3.08 -13.83 27.85
C TYR A 4 -3.62 -12.41 27.65
N THR A 5 -3.04 -11.66 26.72
CA THR A 5 -3.46 -10.29 26.38
C THR A 5 -3.38 -10.14 24.87
N GLU A 6 -4.47 -9.66 24.28
CA GLU A 6 -4.53 -9.29 22.87
C GLU A 6 -4.38 -7.77 22.75
N PHE A 7 -3.78 -7.33 21.66
CA PHE A 7 -3.61 -5.93 21.33
C PHE A 7 -4.29 -5.66 19.99
N GLU A 8 -5.05 -4.57 19.93
CA GLU A 8 -5.58 -4.08 18.66
C GLU A 8 -4.44 -3.52 17.82
N GLU A 9 -4.34 -3.96 16.57
CA GLU A 9 -3.32 -3.47 15.64
C GLU A 9 -3.75 -2.19 14.91
N ASN A 10 -5.05 -1.89 14.92
CA ASN A 10 -5.66 -0.76 14.23
C ASN A 10 -6.77 -0.12 15.08
N ILE A 11 -7.16 1.11 14.73
CA ILE A 11 -8.30 1.84 15.30
C ILE A 11 -9.26 2.21 14.16
N GLN A 12 -10.57 2.05 14.40
CA GLN A 12 -11.59 2.59 13.53
C GLN A 12 -11.89 4.04 13.93
N ILE A 13 -11.95 4.94 12.97
CA ILE A 13 -12.20 6.37 13.17
C ILE A 13 -13.69 6.62 12.95
N LEU A 14 -14.44 6.85 14.04
CA LEU A 14 -15.88 7.11 13.99
C LEU A 14 -16.19 8.59 14.13
N ASP A 15 -15.35 9.32 14.88
CA ASP A 15 -15.53 10.75 15.14
C ASP A 15 -14.19 11.51 15.26
N GLU A 16 -14.29 12.78 15.64
CA GLU A 16 -13.13 13.66 15.82
C GLU A 16 -12.28 13.27 17.04
N ASP A 17 -12.88 12.70 18.08
CA ASP A 17 -12.15 12.30 19.30
C ASP A 17 -11.22 11.12 19.01
N ASP A 18 -11.67 10.15 18.21
CA ASP A 18 -10.85 9.04 17.72
C ASP A 18 -9.65 9.54 16.91
N MET A 19 -9.90 10.47 15.99
CA MET A 19 -8.85 11.06 15.15
C MET A 19 -7.83 11.81 16.02
N LEU A 20 -8.29 12.63 16.96
CA LEU A 20 -7.41 13.35 17.88
C LEU A 20 -6.62 12.40 18.77
N ALA A 21 -7.21 11.29 19.22
CA ALA A 21 -6.51 10.26 19.98
C ALA A 21 -5.39 9.62 19.15
N TRP A 22 -5.66 9.30 17.89
CA TRP A 22 -4.66 8.75 16.98
C TRP A 22 -3.52 9.75 16.68
N CYS A 23 -3.83 11.03 16.47
CA CYS A 23 -2.81 12.07 16.30
C CYS A 23 -1.95 12.24 17.56
N ARG A 24 -2.56 12.26 18.76
CA ARG A 24 -1.83 12.32 20.03
C ARG A 24 -0.88 11.14 20.21
N TRP A 25 -1.35 9.93 19.89
CA TRP A 25 -0.52 8.73 19.94
C TRP A 25 0.71 8.84 19.03
N ASN A 26 0.54 9.35 17.80
CA ASN A 26 1.66 9.59 16.89
C ASN A 26 2.65 10.65 17.42
N ILE A 27 2.15 11.74 18.00
CA ILE A 27 2.99 12.77 18.63
C ILE A 27 3.80 12.17 19.78
N GLU A 28 3.18 11.35 20.64
CA GLU A 28 3.88 10.67 21.74
C GLU A 28 4.97 9.73 21.21
N LEU A 29 4.68 8.97 20.15
CA LEU A 29 5.67 8.10 19.51
C LEU A 29 6.83 8.87 18.89
N ALA A 30 6.57 10.05 18.28
CA ALA A 30 7.61 10.93 17.74
C ALA A 30 8.51 11.44 18.87
N GLN A 31 7.92 11.92 19.97
CA GLN A 31 8.65 12.43 21.13
C GLN A 31 9.50 11.34 21.78
N GLN A 32 8.95 10.14 21.99
CA GLN A 32 9.71 8.99 22.52
C GLN A 32 10.86 8.57 21.60
N ALA A 33 10.72 8.80 20.28
CA ALA A 33 11.74 8.52 19.29
C ALA A 33 12.80 9.64 19.17
N GLY A 34 12.64 10.77 19.86
CA GLY A 34 13.50 11.95 19.77
C GLY A 34 13.34 12.73 18.46
N LEU A 35 12.19 12.62 17.80
CA LEU A 35 11.88 13.27 16.53
C LEU A 35 11.15 14.61 16.76
N PRO A 36 11.24 15.55 15.80
CA PRO A 36 10.40 16.75 15.82
C PRO A 36 8.91 16.40 15.77
N GLN A 37 8.06 17.31 16.25
CA GLN A 37 6.61 17.12 16.18
C GLN A 37 6.14 17.20 14.71
N PRO A 38 5.17 16.36 14.29
CA PRO A 38 4.58 16.44 12.97
C PRO A 38 3.92 17.80 12.73
N GLU A 39 4.17 18.38 11.56
CA GLU A 39 3.50 19.59 11.12
C GLU A 39 2.05 19.31 10.68
N ALA A 40 1.24 20.37 10.56
CA ALA A 40 -0.17 20.23 10.22
C ALA A 40 -0.40 19.55 8.86
N ASP A 41 0.50 19.77 7.91
CA ASP A 41 0.43 19.19 6.56
C ASP A 41 0.91 17.73 6.50
N PHE A 42 1.60 17.23 7.54
CA PHE A 42 2.04 15.84 7.64
C PHE A 42 0.86 14.87 7.77
N TRP A 43 -0.18 15.27 8.52
CA TRP A 43 -1.30 14.39 8.86
C TRP A 43 -2.07 13.84 7.65
N PRO A 44 -2.49 14.66 6.66
CA PRO A 44 -3.18 14.13 5.48
C PRO A 44 -2.37 13.07 4.72
N GLU A 45 -1.06 13.24 4.60
CA GLU A 45 -0.20 12.27 3.90
C GLU A 45 -0.02 10.98 4.72
N LEU A 46 0.16 11.10 6.04
CA LEU A 46 0.25 9.94 6.92
C LEU A 46 -1.06 9.16 6.97
N ILE A 47 -2.21 9.84 7.01
CA ILE A 47 -3.55 9.22 6.98
C ILE A 47 -3.74 8.44 5.67
N LYS A 48 -3.38 9.02 4.52
CA LYS A 48 -3.44 8.32 3.22
C LYS A 48 -2.60 7.05 3.21
N GLU A 49 -1.38 7.10 3.76
CA GLU A 49 -0.52 5.91 3.90
C GLU A 49 -1.08 4.90 4.91
N GLY A 50 -1.71 5.37 5.99
CA GLY A 50 -2.40 4.53 6.98
C GLY A 50 -3.58 3.77 6.38
N VAL A 51 -4.48 4.46 5.67
CA VAL A 51 -5.62 3.86 4.95
C VAL A 51 -5.15 2.86 3.89
N ARG A 52 -4.06 3.17 3.18
CA ARG A 52 -3.47 2.24 2.20
C ARG A 52 -2.91 0.98 2.86
N TYR A 53 -2.33 1.12 4.05
CA TYR A 53 -1.78 0.00 4.82
C TYR A 53 -2.87 -0.88 5.43
N SER A 54 -3.94 -0.29 5.98
CA SER A 54 -5.07 -1.04 6.55
C SER A 54 -5.98 -1.64 5.48
N GLY A 55 -6.03 -1.03 4.29
CA GLY A 55 -6.95 -1.41 3.21
C GLY A 55 -8.38 -0.92 3.42
N ASP A 56 -8.60 -0.05 4.41
CA ASP A 56 -9.92 0.46 4.80
C ASP A 56 -9.84 1.97 5.09
N GLN A 57 -10.77 2.74 4.52
CA GLN A 57 -10.83 4.20 4.61
C GLN A 57 -11.14 4.71 6.02
N GLU A 58 -11.80 3.88 6.84
CA GLU A 58 -12.19 4.24 8.21
C GLU A 58 -11.23 3.68 9.26
N THR A 59 -10.15 2.99 8.86
CA THR A 59 -9.27 2.28 9.79
C THR A 59 -7.82 2.75 9.67
N LEU A 60 -7.19 3.11 10.79
CA LEU A 60 -5.80 3.55 10.87
C LEU A 60 -4.93 2.63 11.75
N PRO A 61 -3.63 2.47 11.42
CA PRO A 61 -2.74 1.58 12.16
C PRO A 61 -2.35 2.14 13.54
N LEU A 62 -2.31 1.27 14.55
CA LEU A 62 -1.80 1.55 15.90
C LEU A 62 -0.37 1.06 16.11
N CYS A 63 0.11 0.16 15.25
CA CYS A 63 1.41 -0.49 15.39
C CYS A 63 2.56 0.54 15.52
N PRO A 64 3.22 0.65 16.70
CA PRO A 64 4.23 1.67 16.95
C PRO A 64 5.41 1.57 15.97
N ARG A 65 5.78 0.35 15.59
CA ARG A 65 6.89 0.08 14.67
C ARG A 65 6.60 0.64 13.28
N TRP A 66 5.35 0.52 12.82
CA TRP A 66 4.94 1.03 11.52
C TRP A 66 4.91 2.56 11.52
N LEU A 67 4.32 3.16 12.55
CA LEU A 67 4.20 4.63 12.68
C LEU A 67 5.58 5.29 12.81
N GLN A 68 6.42 4.77 13.71
CA GLN A 68 7.78 5.27 13.89
C GLN A 68 8.63 5.13 12.63
N ARG A 69 8.43 4.09 11.81
CA ARG A 69 9.14 3.94 10.55
C ARG A 69 8.81 5.10 9.60
N GLN A 70 7.54 5.50 9.48
CA GLN A 70 7.16 6.63 8.62
C GLN A 70 7.87 7.89 9.09
N MET A 71 7.76 8.22 10.38
CA MET A 71 8.34 9.44 10.94
C MET A 71 9.87 9.47 10.88
N ARG A 72 10.53 8.33 11.15
CA ARG A 72 11.99 8.23 11.06
C ARG A 72 12.49 8.36 9.63
N GLU A 73 11.83 7.72 8.67
CA GLU A 73 12.25 7.84 7.26
C GLU A 73 12.01 9.28 6.74
N SER A 74 10.92 9.94 7.15
CA SER A 74 10.70 11.37 6.86
C SER A 74 11.79 12.26 7.43
N ALA A 75 12.18 12.05 8.70
CA ALA A 75 13.25 12.82 9.35
C ALA A 75 14.65 12.59 8.74
N LEU A 76 14.81 11.62 7.83
CA LEU A 76 16.05 11.44 7.06
C LEU A 76 16.05 12.27 5.76
N MET A 77 14.89 12.77 5.32
CA MET A 77 14.75 13.58 4.11
C MET A 77 14.92 15.09 4.38
N GLY A 78 14.70 15.53 5.62
CA GLY A 78 14.89 16.92 6.03
C GLY A 78 14.85 17.07 7.56
N ASP A 79 15.03 18.31 8.02
CA ASP A 79 15.06 18.63 9.46
C ASP A 79 13.64 18.72 10.09
N GLU A 80 12.61 18.83 9.25
CA GLU A 80 11.21 18.99 9.64
C GLU A 80 10.37 17.75 9.32
N LEU A 81 9.32 17.52 10.11
CA LEU A 81 8.39 16.40 9.92
C LEU A 81 7.12 16.88 9.23
N ASN A 82 7.26 17.26 7.95
CA ASN A 82 6.22 17.86 7.12
C ASN A 82 5.78 16.94 5.96
N ALA A 83 4.80 17.38 5.18
CA ALA A 83 4.23 16.58 4.10
C ALA A 83 5.25 16.22 3.00
N GLU A 84 6.18 17.13 2.70
CA GLU A 84 7.22 16.94 1.68
C GLU A 84 8.19 15.83 2.08
N ALA A 85 8.74 15.91 3.29
CA ALA A 85 9.64 14.90 3.84
C ALA A 85 9.01 13.51 3.87
N LEU A 86 7.70 13.41 4.18
CA LEU A 86 6.98 12.14 4.12
C LEU A 86 6.80 11.61 2.70
N ARG A 87 6.43 12.45 1.74
CA ARG A 87 6.30 12.01 0.34
C ARG A 87 7.64 11.51 -0.22
N ASP A 88 8.72 12.24 0.05
CA ASP A 88 10.06 11.85 -0.40
C ASP A 88 10.51 10.53 0.24
N ALA A 89 10.24 10.34 1.53
CA ALA A 89 10.50 9.10 2.23
C ALA A 89 9.74 7.91 1.62
N LEU A 90 8.46 8.10 1.32
CA LEU A 90 7.62 7.08 0.69
C LEU A 90 8.05 6.78 -0.74
N GLU A 91 8.43 7.79 -1.53
CA GLU A 91 8.94 7.61 -2.89
C GLU A 91 10.27 6.87 -2.90
N ALA A 92 11.22 7.27 -2.04
CA ALA A 92 12.50 6.59 -1.90
C ALA A 92 12.32 5.13 -1.45
N ARG A 93 11.35 4.86 -0.56
CA ARG A 93 10.99 3.49 -0.18
C ARG A 93 10.42 2.72 -1.36
N LEU A 94 9.46 3.30 -2.08
CA LEU A 94 8.84 2.68 -3.25
C LEU A 94 9.90 2.33 -4.30
N TRP A 95 10.84 3.25 -4.57
CA TRP A 95 11.95 3.02 -5.50
C TRP A 95 12.82 1.82 -5.09
N ARG A 96 13.18 1.71 -3.80
CA ARG A 96 13.93 0.55 -3.28
C ARG A 96 13.17 -0.77 -3.43
N GLU A 97 11.84 -0.72 -3.38
CA GLU A 97 10.93 -1.87 -3.48
C GLU A 97 10.44 -2.12 -4.92
N ASN A 98 10.90 -1.34 -5.92
CA ASN A 98 10.30 -1.32 -7.27
C ASN A 98 10.84 -2.38 -8.23
N TYR A 99 11.92 -3.09 -7.89
CA TYR A 99 12.62 -3.97 -8.82
C TYR A 99 11.70 -4.99 -9.52
N LEU A 100 10.82 -5.68 -8.78
CA LEU A 100 9.92 -6.66 -9.38
C LEU A 100 8.88 -6.03 -10.31
N ASN A 101 8.38 -4.84 -9.99
CA ASN A 101 7.45 -4.10 -10.84
C ASN A 101 8.12 -3.67 -12.14
N GLU A 102 9.37 -3.20 -12.08
CA GLU A 102 10.15 -2.82 -13.26
C GLU A 102 10.39 -4.02 -14.17
N ARG A 103 10.83 -5.16 -13.61
CA ARG A 103 11.04 -6.39 -14.38
C ARG A 103 9.78 -6.87 -15.08
N MET A 104 8.63 -6.77 -14.42
CA MET A 104 7.37 -7.18 -15.01
C MET A 104 6.88 -6.20 -16.09
N ARG A 105 7.09 -4.89 -15.89
CA ARG A 105 6.82 -3.90 -16.94
C ARG A 105 7.69 -4.17 -18.18
N ASP A 106 8.95 -4.52 -17.98
CA ASP A 106 9.85 -4.92 -19.07
C ASP A 106 9.32 -6.15 -19.81
N GLU A 107 8.83 -7.17 -19.10
CA GLU A 107 8.23 -8.36 -19.73
C GLU A 107 7.00 -8.03 -20.59
N ILE A 108 6.16 -7.07 -20.16
CA ILE A 108 5.04 -6.56 -20.97
C ILE A 108 5.56 -5.83 -22.21
N LEU A 109 6.53 -4.92 -22.05
CA LEU A 109 7.09 -4.13 -23.15
C LEU A 109 7.80 -5.01 -24.19
N LEU A 110 8.48 -6.06 -23.73
CA LEU A 110 9.13 -7.07 -24.58
C LEU A 110 8.13 -8.07 -25.18
N ARG A 111 6.82 -7.89 -24.94
CA ARG A 111 5.73 -8.76 -25.42
C ARG A 111 5.87 -10.22 -24.98
N GLN A 112 6.56 -10.45 -23.87
CA GLN A 112 6.59 -11.77 -23.21
C GLN A 112 5.29 -12.00 -22.43
N ILE A 113 4.67 -10.92 -21.94
CA ILE A 113 3.30 -10.90 -21.41
C ILE A 113 2.44 -10.03 -22.33
N LEU A 114 1.45 -10.62 -22.99
CA LEU A 114 0.53 -9.87 -23.85
C LEU A 114 -0.62 -9.27 -23.03
N ILE A 115 -0.68 -7.93 -22.95
CA ILE A 115 -1.81 -7.17 -22.39
C ILE A 115 -2.19 -6.11 -23.41
N GLU A 116 -3.43 -6.16 -23.88
CA GLU A 116 -3.97 -5.18 -24.83
C GLU A 116 -4.68 -4.08 -24.07
N THR A 117 -4.21 -2.84 -24.21
CA THR A 117 -4.82 -1.64 -23.59
C THR A 117 -5.63 -0.81 -24.59
N GLU A 118 -5.56 -1.16 -25.88
CA GLU A 118 -6.24 -0.47 -26.98
C GLU A 118 -6.84 -1.50 -27.96
N GLY A 119 -7.92 -1.11 -28.65
CA GLY A 119 -8.67 -2.01 -29.54
C GLY A 119 -9.70 -2.87 -28.80
N GLU A 120 -10.33 -3.79 -29.52
CA GLU A 120 -11.31 -4.73 -28.96
C GLU A 120 -11.12 -6.14 -29.53
N VAL A 121 -11.20 -7.15 -28.66
CA VAL A 121 -11.13 -8.57 -29.03
C VAL A 121 -12.31 -9.30 -28.41
N VAL A 122 -13.12 -9.95 -29.25
CA VAL A 122 -14.31 -10.68 -28.79
C VAL A 122 -13.90 -11.83 -27.87
N GLY A 123 -14.42 -11.80 -26.64
CA GLY A 123 -14.16 -12.83 -25.64
C GLY A 123 -12.85 -12.65 -24.88
N GLN A 124 -12.23 -11.48 -24.91
CA GLN A 124 -11.08 -11.16 -24.05
C GLN A 124 -11.44 -10.08 -23.03
N ILE A 125 -10.98 -10.25 -21.79
CA ILE A 125 -11.08 -9.24 -20.74
C ILE A 125 -9.74 -9.12 -20.01
N ASN A 126 -9.39 -7.92 -19.56
CA ASN A 126 -8.27 -7.71 -18.66
C ASN A 126 -8.75 -7.87 -17.23
N GLY A 127 -8.34 -8.94 -16.56
CA GLY A 127 -8.52 -9.10 -15.13
C GLY A 127 -7.38 -8.43 -14.36
N LEU A 128 -7.71 -7.87 -13.20
CA LEU A 128 -6.72 -7.37 -12.24
C LEU A 128 -6.49 -8.42 -11.16
N SER A 129 -5.23 -8.65 -10.83
CA SER A 129 -4.81 -9.58 -9.78
C SER A 129 -3.73 -8.93 -8.93
N VAL A 130 -3.71 -9.23 -7.64
CA VAL A 130 -2.64 -8.81 -6.73
C VAL A 130 -1.76 -10.03 -6.45
N VAL A 131 -0.45 -9.86 -6.59
CA VAL A 131 0.53 -10.91 -6.35
C VAL A 131 1.38 -10.54 -5.14
N GLU A 132 1.49 -11.49 -4.21
CA GLU A 132 2.37 -11.42 -3.05
C GLU A 132 3.45 -12.48 -3.20
N TYR A 133 4.71 -12.06 -3.02
CA TYR A 133 5.85 -12.97 -2.98
C TYR A 133 6.34 -13.07 -1.54
N PRO A 134 6.50 -14.28 -0.99
CA PRO A 134 7.07 -14.46 0.34
C PRO A 134 8.44 -13.76 0.44
N GLY A 135 8.58 -12.86 1.41
CA GLY A 135 9.80 -12.06 1.60
C GLY A 135 9.88 -10.76 0.80
N HIS A 136 8.92 -10.46 -0.09
CA HIS A 136 8.80 -9.14 -0.70
C HIS A 136 7.93 -8.23 0.18
N PRO A 137 8.36 -6.99 0.49
CA PRO A 137 7.68 -6.14 1.47
C PRO A 137 6.35 -5.56 0.99
N ARG A 138 6.03 -5.67 -0.30
CA ARG A 138 4.85 -5.05 -0.91
C ARG A 138 4.19 -6.00 -1.92
N ALA A 139 2.88 -6.14 -1.81
CA ALA A 139 2.04 -6.76 -2.82
C ALA A 139 1.93 -5.84 -4.05
N TRP A 140 1.80 -6.39 -5.24
CA TRP A 140 1.74 -5.57 -6.46
C TRP A 140 0.63 -6.03 -7.41
N GLY A 141 0.09 -5.07 -8.16
CA GLY A 141 -1.01 -5.29 -9.10
C GLY A 141 -0.51 -5.74 -10.47
N ARG A 142 -1.09 -6.81 -10.99
CA ARG A 142 -0.84 -7.37 -12.33
C ARG A 142 -2.12 -7.40 -13.14
N SER A 143 -2.03 -6.91 -14.38
CA SER A 143 -3.04 -7.19 -15.41
C SER A 143 -2.81 -8.58 -15.99
N ILE A 144 -3.90 -9.34 -16.14
CA ILE A 144 -3.91 -10.67 -16.75
C ILE A 144 -5.00 -10.69 -17.83
N ALA A 145 -4.64 -11.06 -19.06
CA ALA A 145 -5.63 -11.30 -20.10
C ALA A 145 -6.35 -12.63 -19.87
N TYR A 146 -7.67 -12.58 -19.76
CA TYR A 146 -8.55 -13.75 -19.68
C TYR A 146 -9.32 -13.91 -20.98
N TYR A 147 -9.48 -15.16 -21.42
CA TYR A 147 -10.29 -15.48 -22.58
C TYR A 147 -11.54 -16.27 -22.17
N LEU A 148 -12.68 -15.79 -22.67
CA LEU A 148 -14.00 -16.36 -22.52
C LEU A 148 -14.30 -17.21 -23.76
N ARG A 149 -14.46 -18.52 -23.55
CA ARG A 149 -14.95 -19.43 -24.60
C ARG A 149 -16.35 -19.89 -24.26
N GLY A 150 -17.29 -19.60 -25.15
CA GLY A 150 -18.68 -20.04 -25.06
C GLY A 150 -18.96 -21.17 -26.05
N THR A 151 -19.68 -22.20 -25.61
CA THR A 151 -20.54 -23.00 -26.50
C THR A 151 -21.98 -22.77 -26.07
N SER A 152 -22.95 -23.04 -26.94
CA SER A 152 -24.35 -22.53 -26.92
C SER A 152 -25.15 -22.60 -25.60
N ARG A 153 -24.62 -23.16 -24.51
CA ARG A 153 -25.25 -23.20 -23.17
C ARG A 153 -24.34 -22.88 -21.96
N ARG A 154 -23.04 -22.57 -22.10
CA ARG A 154 -22.17 -22.23 -20.95
C ARG A 154 -20.86 -21.51 -21.33
N TRP A 155 -20.52 -20.46 -20.58
CA TRP A 155 -19.24 -19.74 -20.66
C TRP A 155 -18.21 -20.33 -19.68
N ARG A 156 -16.93 -20.43 -20.09
CA ARG A 156 -15.80 -20.80 -19.20
C ARG A 156 -14.66 -19.80 -19.35
N ILE A 157 -14.12 -19.35 -18.21
CA ILE A 157 -12.93 -18.50 -18.12
C ILE A 157 -11.69 -19.41 -18.13
N HIS A 158 -10.74 -19.15 -19.02
CA HIS A 158 -9.44 -19.82 -19.02
C HIS A 158 -8.35 -18.76 -18.88
N GLY A 159 -7.49 -18.91 -17.86
CA GLY A 159 -6.29 -18.09 -17.70
C GLY A 159 -5.10 -18.76 -18.39
N TYR A 160 -4.30 -17.98 -19.13
CA TYR A 160 -3.01 -18.44 -19.65
C TYR A 160 -1.89 -17.86 -18.76
N ARG A 161 -0.96 -18.72 -18.33
CA ARG A 161 0.42 -18.29 -18.04
C ARG A 161 1.19 -18.54 -19.33
N ALA A 162 1.71 -17.48 -19.95
CA ALA A 162 2.78 -17.61 -20.93
C ALA A 162 4.06 -18.04 -20.22
#